data_AF-A0A3D5GGK0-F1
#
_entry.id   AF-A0A3D5GGK0-F1
#
_cell.length_a   1.000
_cell.length_b   1.000
_cell.length_c   1.000
_cell.angle_alpha   90.00
_cell.angle_beta   90.00
_cell.angle_gamma   90.00
#
_symmetry.space_group_name_H-M   'P 1'
#
loop_
_entity.id
_entity.type
_entity.pdbx_description
1 polymer ?
#
loop_
_entity_poly.entity_id
_entity_poly.type
_entity_poly.pdbx_seq_one_letter_code
_entity_poly.pdbx_strand_id
1 'polypeptide(L)'
;YKPRVDWEVLAEHAKGVIATTGCLGGHVLQALMRDDYDGARAKAGRLQDIFGRDSLFIELQDQGMPEQRRTNPQLERIAAELGAPLLATNDSHYTHRGDARAHDALLCVQTGSLMS
;
A
#
# COMPACT_ATOMS: atom_id res chain seq x y z
N TYR A 1 6.12 19.72 3.65
CA TYR A 1 6.59 19.22 2.34
C TYR A 1 6.95 17.74 2.51
N LYS A 2 6.62 16.86 1.54
CA LYS A 2 7.02 15.44 1.54
C LYS A 2 7.87 15.17 0.29
N PRO A 3 9.05 14.52 0.39
CA PRO A 3 9.80 14.09 -0.79
C PRO A 3 8.98 13.06 -1.58
N ARG A 4 9.08 13.10 -2.91
CA ARG A 4 8.25 12.32 -3.84
C ARG A 4 9.12 11.79 -4.97
N VAL A 5 8.70 10.67 -5.55
CA VAL A 5 9.24 10.09 -6.79
C VAL A 5 8.15 10.10 -7.86
N ASP A 6 8.55 10.14 -9.13
CA ASP A 6 7.65 10.02 -10.27
C ASP A 6 7.77 8.61 -10.90
N TRP A 7 6.92 8.35 -11.88
CA TRP A 7 6.88 7.03 -12.52
C TRP A 7 8.08 6.79 -13.42
N GLU A 8 8.61 7.87 -14.00
CA GLU A 8 9.75 7.89 -14.90
C GLU A 8 11.03 7.47 -14.15
N VAL A 9 11.28 8.05 -12.98
CA VAL A 9 12.39 7.68 -12.08
C VAL A 9 12.22 6.25 -11.58
N LEU A 10 11.01 5.82 -11.24
CA LEU A 10 10.77 4.42 -10.86
C LEU A 10 11.13 3.45 -11.99
N ALA A 11 10.75 3.77 -13.23
CA ALA A 11 11.07 2.96 -14.40
C ALA A 11 12.58 2.93 -14.69
N GLU A 12 13.25 4.08 -14.59
CA GLU A 12 14.71 4.20 -14.79
C GLU A 12 15.51 3.35 -13.79
N HIS A 13 15.01 3.21 -12.56
CA HIS A 13 15.71 2.54 -11.45
C HIS A 13 15.04 1.24 -10.97
N ALA A 14 14.19 0.61 -11.78
CA ALA A 14 13.44 -0.59 -11.37
C ALA A 14 14.31 -1.86 -11.20
N LYS A 15 15.50 -1.90 -11.80
CA LYS A 15 16.33 -3.11 -11.83
C LYS A 15 16.72 -3.57 -10.43
N GLY A 16 16.30 -4.78 -10.06
CA GLY A 16 16.61 -5.40 -8.77
C GLY A 16 15.71 -4.94 -7.61
N VAL A 17 14.64 -4.19 -7.91
CA VAL A 17 13.67 -3.72 -6.91
C VAL A 17 12.41 -4.59 -6.97
N ILE A 18 11.98 -5.08 -5.81
CA ILE A 18 10.66 -5.69 -5.61
C ILE A 18 9.72 -4.61 -5.11
N ALA A 19 8.53 -4.54 -5.69
CA ALA A 19 7.50 -3.57 -5.34
C ALA A 19 6.20 -4.26 -4.90
N THR A 20 5.40 -3.51 -4.15
CA THR A 20 4.06 -3.90 -3.75
C THR A 20 3.04 -2.84 -4.16
N THR A 21 1.75 -3.18 -4.06
CA THR A 21 0.66 -2.20 -4.25
C THR A 21 0.52 -1.17 -3.12
N GLY A 22 1.18 -1.40 -1.99
CA GLY A 22 1.21 -0.50 -0.83
C GLY A 22 -0.02 -0.61 0.08
N CYS A 23 -0.03 0.20 1.14
CA CYS A 23 -1.11 0.31 2.11
C CYS A 23 -2.31 1.13 1.59
N LEU A 24 -3.29 1.45 2.47
CA LEU A 24 -4.46 2.28 2.13
C LEU A 24 -4.10 3.65 1.52
N GLY A 25 -2.92 4.19 1.83
CA GLY A 25 -2.41 5.43 1.24
C GLY A 25 -1.81 5.27 -0.16
N GLY A 26 -1.61 4.03 -0.62
CA GLY A 26 -1.01 3.70 -1.91
C GLY A 26 -1.91 3.99 -3.10
N HIS A 27 -1.30 4.18 -4.28
CA HIS A 27 -2.01 4.57 -5.50
C HIS A 27 -3.14 3.61 -5.91
N VAL A 28 -2.96 2.30 -5.70
CA VAL A 28 -3.93 1.26 -6.05
C VAL A 28 -5.13 1.32 -5.11
N LEU A 29 -4.91 1.26 -3.78
CA LEU A 29 -6.00 1.31 -2.81
C LEU A 29 -6.72 2.65 -2.82
N GLN A 30 -6.02 3.77 -3.06
CA GLN A 30 -6.67 5.08 -3.21
C GLN A 30 -7.66 5.14 -4.39
N ALA A 31 -7.46 4.34 -5.44
CA ALA A 31 -8.42 4.22 -6.53
C ALA A 31 -9.62 3.34 -6.12
N LEU A 32 -9.37 2.18 -5.49
CA LEU A 32 -10.44 1.34 -4.93
C LEU A 32 -11.30 2.09 -3.91
N MET A 33 -10.68 2.96 -3.10
CA MET A 33 -11.37 3.77 -2.11
C MET A 33 -12.34 4.78 -2.72
N ARG A 34 -12.12 5.16 -3.99
CA ARG A 34 -12.99 6.04 -4.79
C ARG A 34 -13.90 5.25 -5.74
N ASP A 35 -14.06 3.94 -5.48
CA ASP A 35 -14.86 3.02 -6.29
C ASP A 35 -14.40 2.94 -7.77
N ASP A 36 -13.13 3.26 -8.04
CA ASP A 36 -12.47 3.20 -9.35
C ASP A 36 -11.68 1.89 -9.48
N TYR A 37 -12.39 0.78 -9.71
CA TYR A 37 -11.77 -0.55 -9.86
C TYR A 37 -10.85 -0.61 -11.09
N ASP A 38 -11.30 -0.12 -12.24
CA ASP A 38 -10.54 -0.17 -13.48
C ASP A 38 -9.25 0.66 -13.37
N GLY A 39 -9.33 1.83 -12.76
CA GLY A 39 -8.16 2.64 -12.49
C GLY A 39 -7.25 2.05 -11.41
N ALA A 40 -7.76 1.29 -10.44
CA ALA A 40 -6.93 0.53 -9.50
C ALA A 40 -6.15 -0.58 -10.22
N ARG A 41 -6.85 -1.37 -11.05
CA ARG A 41 -6.27 -2.42 -11.88
C ARG A 41 -5.21 -1.86 -12.83
N ALA A 42 -5.48 -0.73 -13.48
CA ALA A 42 -4.53 -0.07 -14.37
C ALA A 42 -3.27 0.41 -13.64
N LYS A 43 -3.42 0.95 -12.41
CA LYS A 43 -2.27 1.38 -11.58
C LYS A 43 -1.42 0.18 -11.13
N ALA A 44 -2.06 -0.92 -10.72
CA ALA A 44 -1.35 -2.16 -10.40
C ALA A 44 -0.65 -2.74 -11.63
N GLY A 45 -1.30 -2.73 -12.80
CA GLY A 45 -0.69 -3.11 -14.08
C GLY A 45 0.53 -2.26 -14.42
N ARG A 46 0.46 -0.94 -14.25
CA ARG A 46 1.61 -0.04 -14.47
C ARG A 46 2.79 -0.38 -13.55
N LEU A 47 2.53 -0.70 -12.28
CA LEU A 47 3.57 -1.18 -11.38
C LEU A 47 4.18 -2.50 -11.90
N GLN A 48 3.36 -3.42 -12.40
CA GLN A 48 3.84 -4.70 -12.96
C GLN A 48 4.70 -4.49 -14.22
N ASP A 49 4.34 -3.53 -15.06
CA ASP A 49 5.09 -3.17 -16.25
C ASP A 49 6.47 -2.56 -15.89
N ILE A 50 6.52 -1.77 -14.81
CA ILE A 50 7.75 -1.13 -14.33
C ILE A 50 8.69 -2.14 -13.67
N PHE A 51 8.20 -2.90 -12.69
CA PHE A 51 9.04 -3.76 -11.85
C PHE A 51 9.20 -5.18 -12.42
N GLY A 52 8.31 -5.59 -13.32
CA GLY A 52 8.25 -6.92 -13.89
C GLY A 52 7.28 -7.86 -13.16
N ARG A 53 6.81 -8.88 -13.89
CA ARG A 53 5.84 -9.87 -13.38
C ARG A 53 6.32 -10.63 -12.14
N ASP A 54 7.61 -10.88 -12.06
CA ASP A 54 8.24 -11.62 -10.95
C ASP A 54 8.60 -10.72 -9.75
N SER A 55 8.43 -9.40 -9.87
CA SER A 55 8.85 -8.42 -8.87
C SER A 55 7.71 -7.56 -8.33
N LEU A 56 6.46 -7.77 -8.76
CA LEU A 56 5.28 -7.12 -8.19
C LEU A 56 4.47 -8.11 -7.36
N PHE A 57 4.13 -7.70 -6.14
CA PHE A 57 3.17 -8.39 -5.28
C PHE A 57 1.96 -7.51 -5.00
N ILE A 58 0.76 -8.11 -5.00
CA ILE A 58 -0.43 -7.43 -4.48
C ILE A 58 -0.42 -7.59 -2.96
N GLU A 59 -0.25 -6.47 -2.27
CA GLU A 59 -0.10 -6.43 -0.82
C GLU A 59 -1.46 -6.34 -0.12
N LEU A 60 -1.67 -7.25 0.83
CA LEU A 60 -2.85 -7.32 1.68
C LEU A 60 -2.48 -7.00 3.12
N GLN A 61 -3.32 -6.20 3.74
CA GLN A 61 -3.20 -5.78 5.14
C GLN A 61 -4.59 -5.86 5.78
N ASP A 62 -4.65 -6.26 7.05
CA ASP A 62 -5.90 -6.25 7.83
C ASP A 62 -5.62 -5.83 9.28
N GLN A 63 -5.86 -4.55 9.55
CA GLN A 63 -5.85 -4.00 10.91
C GLN A 63 -7.27 -3.81 11.46
N GLY A 64 -8.27 -4.52 10.91
CA GLY A 64 -9.67 -4.44 11.33
C GLY A 64 -10.41 -3.21 10.81
N MET A 65 -9.83 -2.47 9.86
CA MET A 65 -10.43 -1.28 9.27
C MET A 65 -11.53 -1.66 8.26
N PRO A 66 -12.72 -1.02 8.29
CA PRO A 66 -13.78 -1.25 7.30
C PRO A 66 -13.31 -1.07 5.85
N GLU A 67 -12.42 -0.12 5.62
CA GLU A 67 -11.81 0.19 4.34
C GLU A 67 -11.05 -1.00 3.77
N GLN A 68 -10.22 -1.67 4.60
CA GLN A 68 -9.47 -2.86 4.19
C GLN A 68 -10.38 -4.05 3.95
N ARG A 69 -11.41 -4.24 4.77
CA ARG A 69 -12.42 -5.29 4.53
C ARG A 69 -13.14 -5.08 3.19
N ARG A 70 -13.32 -3.83 2.78
CA ARG A 70 -13.90 -3.47 1.47
C ARG A 70 -12.91 -3.64 0.32
N THR A 71 -11.63 -3.29 0.49
CA THR A 71 -10.65 -3.30 -0.62
C THR A 71 -9.94 -4.65 -0.79
N ASN A 72 -9.75 -5.45 0.25
CA ASN A 72 -9.01 -6.72 0.16
C ASN A 72 -9.60 -7.71 -0.86
N PRO A 73 -10.93 -7.97 -0.92
CA PRO A 73 -11.50 -8.84 -1.96
C PRO A 73 -11.28 -8.31 -3.39
N GLN A 74 -11.21 -6.99 -3.54
CA GLN A 74 -10.94 -6.36 -4.84
C GLN A 74 -9.47 -6.49 -5.22
N LEU A 75 -8.54 -6.40 -4.25
CA LEU A 75 -7.12 -6.66 -4.47
C LEU A 75 -6.87 -8.13 -4.84
N GLU A 76 -7.53 -9.09 -4.20
CA GLU A 76 -7.47 -10.50 -4.59
C GLU A 76 -7.92 -10.72 -6.03
N ARG A 77 -9.00 -10.03 -6.45
CA ARG A 77 -9.46 -10.06 -7.84
C ARG A 77 -8.43 -9.46 -8.81
N ILE A 78 -7.83 -8.31 -8.47
CA ILE A 78 -6.76 -7.69 -9.28
C ILE A 78 -5.55 -8.63 -9.39
N ALA A 79 -5.17 -9.30 -8.29
CA ALA A 79 -4.07 -10.26 -8.27
C ALA A 79 -4.33 -11.40 -9.28
N ALA A 80 -5.53 -11.98 -9.26
CA ALA A 80 -5.94 -13.01 -10.21
C ALA A 80 -5.94 -12.51 -11.66
N GLU A 81 -6.45 -11.29 -11.92
CA GLU A 81 -6.52 -10.70 -13.26
C GLU A 81 -5.15 -10.34 -13.85
N LEU A 82 -4.16 -10.01 -13.01
CA LEU A 82 -2.79 -9.68 -13.44
C LEU A 82 -1.83 -10.88 -13.39
N GLY A 83 -2.25 -11.98 -12.76
CA GLY A 83 -1.39 -13.12 -12.45
C GLY A 83 -0.26 -12.74 -11.48
N ALA A 84 -0.50 -11.77 -10.59
CA ALA A 84 0.47 -11.32 -9.60
C ALA A 84 0.28 -12.07 -8.27
N PRO A 85 1.35 -12.48 -7.58
CA PRO A 85 1.27 -13.13 -6.28
C PRO A 85 0.72 -12.18 -5.20
N LEU A 86 0.07 -12.76 -4.18
CA LEU A 86 -0.32 -12.05 -2.97
C LEU A 86 0.83 -12.01 -1.96
N LEU A 87 0.90 -10.93 -1.18
CA LEU A 87 1.81 -10.78 -0.05
C LEU A 87 1.04 -10.21 1.15
N ALA A 88 1.11 -10.88 2.30
CA ALA A 88 0.54 -10.36 3.54
C ALA A 88 1.57 -9.55 4.32
N THR A 89 1.21 -8.34 4.73
CA THR A 89 2.04 -7.46 5.58
C THR A 89 1.19 -6.82 6.69
N ASN A 90 1.83 -6.14 7.64
CA ASN A 90 1.14 -5.56 8.80
C ASN A 90 1.33 -4.04 8.98
N ASP A 91 2.12 -3.38 8.12
CA ASP A 91 2.42 -1.95 8.23
C ASP A 91 2.82 -1.50 9.66
N SER A 92 3.74 -2.24 10.28
CA SER A 92 4.06 -2.08 11.70
C SER A 92 4.86 -0.81 11.97
N HIS A 93 4.38 -0.01 12.93
CA HIS A 93 5.01 1.25 13.36
C HIS A 93 5.61 1.19 14.78
N TYR A 94 5.52 0.04 15.44
CA TYR A 94 6.02 -0.21 16.78
C TYR A 94 6.30 -1.71 16.97
N THR A 95 7.11 -2.06 17.98
CA THR A 95 7.65 -3.43 18.16
C THR A 95 6.68 -4.34 18.91
N HIS A 96 6.12 -3.85 20.02
CA HIS A 96 5.19 -4.60 20.85
C HIS A 96 3.83 -3.92 20.92
N ARG A 97 2.76 -4.70 21.09
CA ARG A 97 1.39 -4.16 21.19
C ARG A 97 1.23 -3.11 22.29
N GLY A 98 1.97 -3.25 23.41
CA GLY A 98 1.95 -2.29 24.52
C GLY A 98 2.51 -0.91 24.16
N ASP A 99 3.31 -0.82 23.09
CA ASP A 99 3.96 0.42 22.66
C ASP A 99 3.00 1.36 21.91
N ALA A 100 1.77 0.91 21.61
CA ALA A 100 0.77 1.69 20.88
C ALA A 100 0.53 3.08 21.52
N ARG A 101 0.50 3.17 22.85
CA ARG A 101 0.31 4.45 23.56
C ARG A 101 1.53 5.38 23.43
N ALA A 102 2.73 4.82 23.41
CA ALA A 102 3.96 5.60 23.21
C ALA A 102 4.04 6.11 21.76
N HIS A 103 3.64 5.29 20.80
CA HIS A 103 3.54 5.68 19.40
C HIS A 103 2.50 6.80 19.19
N ASP A 104 1.33 6.73 19.83
CA ASP A 104 0.35 7.82 19.79
C ASP A 104 0.90 9.14 20.34
N ALA A 105 1.58 9.10 21.49
CA ALA A 105 2.25 10.28 22.05
C ALA A 105 3.28 10.89 21.10
N LEU A 106 4.06 10.05 20.40
CA LEU A 106 5.01 10.49 19.38
C LEU A 106 4.31 11.23 18.22
N LEU A 107 3.19 10.69 17.73
CA LEU A 107 2.41 11.32 16.67
C LEU A 107 1.84 12.67 17.11
N CYS A 108 1.33 12.78 18.33
CA CYS A 108 0.81 14.02 18.90
C CYS A 108 1.87 15.13 18.96
N VAL A 109 3.10 14.79 19.35
CA VAL A 109 4.24 15.73 19.32
C VAL A 109 4.52 16.19 17.89
N GLN A 110 4.50 15.27 16.92
CA GLN A 110 4.77 15.59 15.52
C GLN A 110 3.67 16.46 14.88
N THR A 111 2.41 16.28 15.26
CA THR A 111 1.25 16.97 14.69
C THR A 111 0.79 18.17 15.50
N GLY A 112 1.42 18.45 16.66
CA GLY A 112 1.00 19.51 17.57
C GLY A 112 -0.40 19.28 18.17
N SER A 113 -0.77 18.01 18.41
CA SER A 113 -2.10 17.60 18.88
C SER A 113 -2.05 17.01 20.30
N LEU A 114 -3.20 16.83 20.93
CA LEU A 114 -3.33 16.08 22.19
C LEU A 114 -3.55 14.59 21.91
N MET A 115 -3.19 13.74 22.87
CA MET A 115 -3.46 12.30 22.79
C MET A 115 -4.96 12.02 22.86
N SER A 116 -5.41 11.00 22.11
CA SER A 116 -6.80 10.56 22.03
C SER A 116 -7.10 9.34 22.89
#